data_AF-A0A1F3BIS3-F1
#
_entry.id   AF-A0A1F3BIS3-F1
#
_cell.length_a   1.000
_cell.length_b   1.000
_cell.length_c   1.000
_cell.angle_alpha   90.00
_cell.angle_beta   90.00
_cell.angle_gamma   90.00
#
_symmetry.space_group_name_H-M   'P 1'
#
loop_
_entity.id
_entity.type
_entity.pdbx_description
1 polymer ?
#
loop_
_entity_poly.entity_id
_entity_poly.type
_entity_poly.pdbx_seq_one_letter_code
_entity_poly.pdbx_strand_id
1 'polypeptide(L)'
;MNEIEHNLDKKVREIEIDIKNDNFQTRKTEDFFLRLLNKVYSEYHFKNLGYDKTNTAAIDLIDEKNKQLAIQVTAQKSDETGKIENTLSKAISYWKPKGVKIVWILFISQTDKIKDLDTVNEYCNREGISIFIKTISRIIGDINEKSKSEILEIDEFIKQETSNEYRGLSKLTLFKQIEKGEKIGVDNFFNPESIIYHCDKELKTINTVAELLSNGKLNEYCILGNPCSGKTTFAYSIIQKISKRKIFYLNLSNPSISKKDLIDELIQVSHNYSVLVIDNVHDNIELYLDLRERILKLKLTTVLYLSRYYKTIDHFNNESIYQIIAGMSFFRIDTNENFEEKISGIIWKKNEVLKRQW
;
A
#
# COMPACT_ATOMS: atom_id res chain seq x y z
N MET A 1 -32.40 1.60 1.90
CA MET A 1 -31.10 1.26 1.28
C MET A 1 -30.05 1.62 2.32
N ASN A 2 -29.24 0.66 2.76
CA ASN A 2 -28.18 0.91 3.74
C ASN A 2 -27.15 1.88 3.12
N GLU A 3 -26.49 2.74 3.90
CA GLU A 3 -25.54 3.73 3.37
C GLU A 3 -24.35 3.05 2.67
N ILE A 4 -23.90 1.91 3.19
CA ILE A 4 -22.87 1.04 2.57
C ILE A 4 -23.32 0.52 1.20
N GLU A 5 -24.56 0.04 1.11
CA GLU A 5 -25.14 -0.46 -0.14
C GLU A 5 -25.18 0.66 -1.19
N HIS A 6 -25.63 1.85 -0.79
CA HIS A 6 -25.62 3.02 -1.66
C HIS A 6 -24.21 3.39 -2.17
N ASN A 7 -23.22 3.46 -1.27
CA ASN A 7 -21.86 3.83 -1.62
C ASN A 7 -21.17 2.76 -2.49
N LEU A 8 -21.36 1.48 -2.17
CA LEU A 8 -20.78 0.39 -2.95
C LEU A 8 -21.42 0.28 -4.34
N ASP A 9 -22.74 0.44 -4.45
CA ASP A 9 -23.44 0.52 -5.73
C ASP A 9 -22.94 1.69 -6.57
N LYS A 10 -22.69 2.85 -5.96
CA LYS A 10 -22.09 3.99 -6.65
C LYS A 10 -20.72 3.64 -7.23
N LYS A 11 -19.84 2.99 -6.45
CA LYS A 11 -18.52 2.55 -6.94
C LYS A 11 -18.63 1.57 -8.11
N VAL A 12 -19.55 0.62 -8.00
CA VAL A 12 -19.81 -0.37 -9.06
C VAL A 12 -20.28 0.34 -10.34
N ARG A 13 -21.21 1.31 -10.24
CA ARG A 13 -21.65 2.10 -11.40
C ARG A 13 -20.52 2.87 -12.06
N GLU A 14 -19.61 3.47 -11.28
CA GLU A 14 -18.42 4.15 -11.82
C GLU A 14 -17.56 3.16 -12.63
N ILE A 15 -17.28 1.98 -12.09
CA ILE A 15 -16.55 0.91 -12.78
C ILE A 15 -17.26 0.50 -14.09
N GLU A 16 -18.58 0.35 -14.04
CA GLU A 16 -19.36 -0.02 -15.23
C GLU A 16 -19.36 1.06 -16.32
N ILE A 17 -19.35 2.34 -15.93
CA ILE A 17 -19.22 3.47 -16.85
C ILE A 17 -17.83 3.46 -17.51
N ASP A 18 -16.78 3.23 -16.72
CA ASP A 18 -15.40 3.14 -17.23
C ASP A 18 -15.26 2.01 -18.25
N ILE A 19 -15.89 0.85 -18.01
CA ILE A 19 -15.93 -0.27 -18.97
C ILE A 19 -16.64 0.11 -20.26
N LYS A 20 -17.81 0.76 -20.16
CA LYS A 20 -18.58 1.18 -21.35
C LYS A 20 -17.82 2.19 -22.21
N ASN A 21 -16.97 2.99 -21.59
CA ASN A 21 -16.20 4.04 -22.26
C ASN A 21 -14.78 3.60 -22.67
N ASP A 22 -14.46 2.29 -22.61
CA ASP A 22 -13.12 1.74 -22.90
C ASP A 22 -11.99 2.36 -22.04
N ASN A 23 -12.34 2.89 -20.89
CA ASN A 23 -11.42 3.52 -19.92
C ASN A 23 -11.20 2.64 -18.68
N PHE A 24 -11.53 1.35 -18.76
CA PHE A 24 -11.49 0.44 -17.62
C PHE A 24 -10.07 0.29 -17.04
N GLN A 25 -9.89 0.76 -15.80
CA GLN A 25 -8.64 0.65 -15.08
C GLN A 25 -8.64 -0.65 -14.25
N THR A 26 -8.28 -1.78 -14.87
CA THR A 26 -8.30 -3.11 -14.24
C THR A 26 -7.58 -3.13 -12.89
N ARG A 27 -6.32 -2.63 -12.83
CA ARG A 27 -5.54 -2.62 -11.57
C ARG A 27 -6.19 -1.80 -10.46
N LYS A 28 -6.78 -0.65 -10.81
CA LYS A 28 -7.45 0.22 -9.82
C LYS A 28 -8.68 -0.48 -9.24
N THR A 29 -9.40 -1.22 -10.08
CA THR A 29 -10.55 -2.03 -9.66
C THR A 29 -10.12 -3.20 -8.78
N GLU A 30 -9.10 -3.96 -9.18
CA GLU A 30 -8.53 -5.04 -8.36
C GLU A 30 -8.04 -4.52 -7.01
N ASP A 31 -7.37 -3.37 -6.97
CA ASP A 31 -6.87 -2.75 -5.74
C ASP A 31 -7.98 -2.24 -4.83
N PHE A 32 -9.12 -1.80 -5.39
CA PHE A 32 -10.30 -1.50 -4.61
C PHE A 32 -10.86 -2.76 -3.94
N PHE A 33 -11.08 -3.83 -4.71
CA PHE A 33 -11.62 -5.08 -4.16
C PHE A 33 -10.65 -5.78 -3.22
N LEU A 34 -9.34 -5.74 -3.48
CA LEU A 34 -8.32 -6.19 -2.54
C LEU A 34 -8.50 -5.58 -1.15
N ARG A 35 -8.67 -4.25 -1.11
CA ARG A 35 -8.81 -3.50 0.15
C ARG A 35 -10.16 -3.77 0.81
N LEU A 36 -11.23 -3.80 0.03
CA LEU A 36 -12.56 -4.14 0.54
C LEU A 36 -12.57 -5.55 1.15
N LEU A 37 -12.10 -6.56 0.41
CA LEU A 37 -12.15 -7.97 0.84
C LEU A 37 -11.26 -8.22 2.06
N ASN A 38 -10.11 -7.56 2.17
CA ASN A 38 -9.28 -7.65 3.38
C ASN A 38 -9.95 -7.05 4.63
N LYS A 39 -10.87 -6.09 4.47
CA LYS A 39 -11.68 -5.54 5.57
C LYS A 39 -12.89 -6.42 5.88
N VAL A 40 -13.54 -6.97 4.85
CA VAL A 40 -14.71 -7.84 5.01
C VAL A 40 -14.32 -9.20 5.58
N TYR A 41 -13.22 -9.80 5.12
CA TYR A 41 -12.79 -11.12 5.56
C TYR A 41 -11.41 -11.04 6.23
N SER A 42 -11.41 -10.52 7.46
CA SER A 42 -10.21 -10.16 8.23
C SER A 42 -9.35 -11.36 8.64
N GLU A 43 -9.90 -12.58 8.56
CA GLU A 43 -9.22 -13.85 8.76
C GLU A 43 -8.21 -14.19 7.65
N TYR A 44 -8.38 -13.60 6.45
CA TYR A 44 -7.46 -13.75 5.33
C TYR A 44 -6.45 -12.60 5.23
N HIS A 45 -5.45 -12.79 4.39
CA HIS A 45 -4.51 -11.76 3.97
C HIS A 45 -4.36 -11.79 2.46
N PHE A 46 -5.31 -11.18 1.76
CA PHE A 46 -5.27 -11.13 0.30
C PHE A 46 -4.14 -10.22 -0.17
N LYS A 47 -3.49 -10.64 -1.25
CA LYS A 47 -2.52 -9.86 -2.02
C LYS A 47 -2.91 -9.87 -3.50
N ASN A 48 -2.75 -8.72 -4.18
CA ASN A 48 -2.92 -8.64 -5.63
C ASN A 48 -1.70 -9.26 -6.34
N LEU A 49 -1.95 -10.30 -7.15
CA LEU A 49 -0.94 -11.02 -7.91
C LEU A 49 -0.41 -10.24 -9.12
N GLY A 50 -1.21 -9.30 -9.65
CA GLY A 50 -0.80 -8.34 -10.68
C GLY A 50 0.36 -7.45 -10.23
N TYR A 51 0.66 -7.39 -8.92
CA TYR A 51 1.86 -6.78 -8.41
C TYR A 51 3.11 -7.63 -8.70
N ASP A 52 3.07 -8.95 -8.56
CA ASP A 52 4.28 -9.76 -8.70
C ASP A 52 4.53 -10.21 -10.15
N LYS A 53 3.47 -10.46 -10.93
CA LYS A 53 3.55 -10.86 -12.34
C LYS A 53 2.42 -10.26 -13.16
N THR A 54 2.74 -9.62 -14.28
CA THR A 54 1.74 -9.31 -15.32
C THR A 54 1.22 -10.61 -15.93
N ASN A 55 -0.10 -10.75 -16.02
CA ASN A 55 -0.84 -11.90 -16.59
C ASN A 55 -0.83 -13.17 -15.72
N THR A 56 -1.27 -13.07 -14.47
CA THR A 56 -1.60 -14.26 -13.68
C THR A 56 -2.82 -15.00 -14.26
N ALA A 57 -2.77 -16.33 -14.27
CA ALA A 57 -3.73 -17.17 -14.98
C ALA A 57 -5.10 -17.16 -14.29
N ALA A 58 -5.98 -16.23 -14.66
CA ALA A 58 -7.37 -16.16 -14.19
C ALA A 58 -7.55 -16.16 -12.67
N ILE A 59 -6.57 -15.63 -11.93
CA ILE A 59 -6.70 -15.27 -10.52
C ILE A 59 -6.00 -13.93 -10.35
N ASP A 60 -6.68 -13.01 -9.66
CA ASP A 60 -6.21 -11.66 -9.43
C ASP A 60 -5.69 -11.51 -8.00
N LEU A 61 -6.38 -12.11 -7.01
CA LEU A 61 -6.01 -12.04 -5.59
C LEU A 61 -5.76 -13.44 -5.01
N ILE A 62 -4.83 -13.57 -4.07
CA ILE A 62 -4.58 -14.81 -3.33
C ILE A 62 -4.41 -14.54 -1.84
N ASP A 63 -4.91 -15.43 -0.99
CA ASP A 63 -4.58 -15.39 0.44
C ASP A 63 -3.11 -15.78 0.65
N GLU A 64 -2.30 -14.85 1.11
CA GLU A 64 -0.87 -15.05 1.34
C GLU A 64 -0.59 -15.98 2.52
N LYS A 65 -1.50 -16.02 3.51
CA LYS A 65 -1.28 -16.75 4.77
C LYS A 65 -1.25 -18.26 4.56
N ASN A 66 -2.24 -18.82 3.86
CA ASN A 66 -2.34 -20.27 3.65
C ASN A 66 -2.35 -20.68 2.16
N LYS A 67 -2.49 -19.73 1.23
CA LYS A 67 -2.53 -19.95 -0.22
C LYS A 67 -3.62 -20.92 -0.69
N GLN A 68 -4.63 -21.19 0.14
CA GLN A 68 -5.73 -22.09 -0.20
C GLN A 68 -6.88 -21.38 -0.90
N LEU A 69 -7.07 -20.09 -0.63
CA LEU A 69 -8.11 -19.26 -1.23
C LEU A 69 -7.53 -18.32 -2.29
N ALA A 70 -8.13 -18.34 -3.48
CA ALA A 70 -7.81 -17.48 -4.59
C ALA A 70 -9.08 -16.79 -5.11
N ILE A 71 -8.95 -15.59 -5.66
CA ILE A 71 -10.10 -14.77 -6.11
C ILE A 71 -9.85 -14.26 -7.52
N GLN A 72 -10.82 -14.49 -8.40
CA GLN A 72 -10.94 -13.81 -9.68
C GLN A 72 -11.99 -12.70 -9.54
N VAL A 73 -11.58 -11.46 -9.79
CA VAL A 73 -12.46 -10.30 -9.90
C VAL A 73 -12.86 -10.15 -11.37
N THR A 74 -14.16 -10.07 -11.66
CA THR A 74 -14.65 -10.00 -13.04
C THR A 74 -15.77 -8.99 -13.18
N ALA A 75 -15.70 -8.18 -14.24
CA ALA A 75 -16.77 -7.27 -14.65
C ALA A 75 -17.43 -7.72 -15.98
N GLN A 76 -17.19 -8.97 -16.39
CA GLN A 76 -17.72 -9.54 -17.62
C GLN A 76 -19.25 -9.65 -17.56
N LYS A 77 -19.93 -9.14 -18.60
CA LYS A 77 -21.40 -9.07 -18.72
C LYS A 77 -21.99 -10.00 -19.79
N SER A 78 -21.17 -10.86 -20.39
CA SER A 78 -21.56 -11.83 -21.41
C SER A 78 -20.70 -13.08 -21.31
N ASP A 79 -21.24 -14.25 -21.65
CA ASP A 79 -20.55 -15.55 -21.52
C ASP A 79 -20.04 -15.83 -20.09
N GLU A 80 -20.90 -15.64 -19.10
CA GLU A 80 -20.57 -15.82 -17.69
C GLU A 80 -20.20 -17.28 -17.36
N THR A 81 -20.92 -18.24 -17.96
CA THR A 81 -20.62 -19.67 -17.82
C THR A 81 -19.25 -20.00 -18.41
N GLY A 82 -18.92 -19.49 -19.61
CA GLY A 82 -17.60 -19.66 -20.21
C GLY A 82 -16.50 -19.05 -19.35
N LYS A 83 -16.73 -17.90 -18.72
CA LYS A 83 -15.80 -17.29 -17.76
C LYS A 83 -15.57 -18.16 -16.52
N ILE A 84 -16.62 -18.74 -15.95
CA ILE A 84 -16.52 -19.65 -14.80
C ILE A 84 -15.71 -20.90 -15.18
N GLU A 85 -16.05 -21.54 -16.30
CA GLU A 85 -15.38 -22.76 -16.78
C GLU A 85 -13.90 -22.52 -17.15
N ASN A 86 -13.59 -21.37 -17.78
CA ASN A 86 -12.21 -20.99 -18.09
C ASN A 86 -11.40 -20.72 -16.80
N THR A 87 -12.00 -20.03 -15.84
CA THR A 87 -11.38 -19.77 -14.52
C THR A 87 -11.10 -21.08 -13.79
N LEU A 88 -12.07 -22.01 -13.77
CA LEU A 88 -11.93 -23.33 -13.17
C LEU A 88 -10.82 -24.16 -13.86
N SER A 89 -10.81 -24.20 -15.18
CA SER A 89 -9.79 -24.93 -15.96
C SER A 89 -8.38 -24.42 -15.67
N LYS A 90 -8.22 -23.10 -15.56
CA LYS A 90 -6.94 -22.46 -15.18
C LYS A 90 -6.59 -22.67 -13.71
N ALA A 91 -7.57 -22.65 -12.82
CA ALA A 91 -7.37 -22.97 -11.41
C ALA A 91 -6.85 -24.39 -11.22
N ILE A 92 -7.47 -25.37 -11.87
CA ILE A 92 -7.06 -26.78 -11.80
C ILE A 92 -5.65 -26.97 -12.38
N SER A 93 -5.38 -26.44 -13.58
CA SER A 93 -4.10 -26.67 -14.26
C SER A 93 -2.93 -25.90 -13.64
N TYR A 94 -3.16 -24.69 -13.12
CA TYR A 94 -2.07 -23.78 -12.71
C TYR A 94 -2.00 -23.51 -11.20
N TRP A 95 -3.14 -23.42 -10.53
CA TRP A 95 -3.21 -22.97 -9.13
C TRP A 95 -3.32 -24.10 -8.12
N LYS A 96 -3.99 -25.21 -8.48
CA LYS A 96 -4.05 -26.42 -7.66
C LYS A 96 -2.64 -26.95 -7.29
N PRO A 97 -1.66 -27.06 -8.21
CA PRO A 97 -0.30 -27.48 -7.85
C PRO A 97 0.40 -26.50 -6.89
N LYS A 98 -0.09 -25.27 -6.77
CA LYS A 98 0.43 -24.23 -5.86
C LYS A 98 -0.29 -24.21 -4.51
N GLY A 99 -1.21 -25.15 -4.27
CA GLY A 99 -1.91 -25.32 -3.00
C GLY A 99 -3.28 -24.66 -2.91
N VAL A 100 -3.76 -24.00 -3.98
CA VAL A 100 -5.12 -23.44 -4.02
C VAL A 100 -6.12 -24.59 -3.97
N LYS A 101 -7.16 -24.44 -3.13
CA LYS A 101 -8.28 -25.39 -2.97
C LYS A 101 -9.63 -24.73 -3.19
N ILE A 102 -9.72 -23.43 -2.95
CA ILE A 102 -10.95 -22.66 -3.05
C ILE A 102 -10.71 -21.49 -3.99
N VAL A 103 -11.66 -21.28 -4.91
CA VAL A 103 -11.65 -20.13 -5.81
C VAL A 103 -12.98 -19.39 -5.67
N TRP A 104 -12.89 -18.10 -5.37
CA TRP A 104 -14.04 -17.20 -5.45
C TRP A 104 -14.03 -16.48 -6.79
N ILE A 105 -15.16 -16.51 -7.49
CA ILE A 105 -15.36 -15.72 -8.70
C ILE A 105 -16.29 -14.57 -8.32
N LEU A 106 -15.71 -13.38 -8.16
CA LEU A 106 -16.43 -12.16 -7.80
C LEU A 106 -16.92 -11.45 -9.06
N PHE A 107 -18.23 -11.53 -9.31
CA PHE A 107 -18.90 -10.73 -10.33
C PHE A 107 -19.25 -9.35 -9.78
N ILE A 108 -18.58 -8.32 -10.32
CA ILE A 108 -18.81 -6.92 -9.99
C ILE A 108 -20.19 -6.48 -10.52
N SER A 109 -20.48 -6.87 -11.76
CA SER A 109 -21.75 -6.58 -12.43
C SER A 109 -22.66 -7.80 -12.40
N GLN A 110 -23.93 -7.58 -12.07
CA GLN A 110 -24.92 -8.65 -12.04
C GLN A 110 -25.82 -8.58 -13.28
N THR A 111 -25.66 -9.54 -14.19
CA THR A 111 -26.66 -9.86 -15.20
C THR A 111 -27.77 -10.72 -14.57
N ASP A 112 -28.91 -10.87 -15.24
CA ASP A 112 -30.01 -11.69 -14.71
C ASP A 112 -29.56 -13.14 -14.48
N LYS A 113 -28.69 -13.68 -15.35
CA LYS A 113 -28.05 -14.98 -15.15
C LYS A 113 -27.29 -15.07 -13.82
N ILE A 114 -26.49 -14.06 -13.47
CA ILE A 114 -25.72 -14.05 -12.22
C ILE A 114 -26.63 -13.93 -11.01
N LYS A 115 -27.74 -13.18 -11.11
CA LYS A 115 -28.73 -13.05 -10.04
C LYS A 115 -29.39 -14.39 -9.71
N ASP A 116 -29.56 -15.25 -10.72
CA ASP A 116 -30.16 -16.57 -10.57
C ASP A 116 -29.19 -17.64 -10.02
N LEU A 117 -27.89 -17.33 -9.90
CA LEU A 117 -26.91 -18.26 -9.35
C LEU A 117 -26.93 -18.28 -7.81
N ASP A 118 -26.69 -19.46 -7.24
CA ASP A 118 -26.41 -19.57 -5.80
C ASP A 118 -25.06 -18.91 -5.49
N THR A 119 -25.10 -17.87 -4.66
CA THR A 119 -23.92 -17.09 -4.22
C THR A 119 -23.55 -17.34 -2.75
N VAL A 120 -24.32 -18.21 -2.09
CA VAL A 120 -24.14 -18.59 -0.68
C VAL A 120 -23.35 -19.88 -0.60
N ASN A 121 -23.77 -20.91 -1.35
CA ASN A 121 -23.19 -22.24 -1.27
C ASN A 121 -22.09 -22.46 -2.33
N GLU A 122 -21.43 -23.61 -2.24
CA GLU A 122 -20.47 -24.06 -3.26
C GLU A 122 -21.18 -24.21 -4.60
N TYR A 123 -20.67 -23.53 -5.62
CA TYR A 123 -21.21 -23.62 -6.98
C TYR A 123 -20.85 -24.94 -7.64
N CYS A 124 -19.58 -25.35 -7.49
CA CYS A 124 -19.14 -26.68 -7.90
C CYS A 124 -17.82 -27.07 -7.21
N ASN A 125 -17.58 -28.38 -7.16
CA ASN A 125 -16.27 -28.96 -6.85
C ASN A 125 -15.78 -29.75 -8.06
N ARG A 126 -14.60 -29.41 -8.60
CA ARG A 126 -13.94 -30.25 -9.62
C ARG A 126 -12.48 -30.46 -9.29
N GLU A 127 -12.09 -31.73 -9.32
CA GLU A 127 -10.72 -32.17 -9.04
C GLU A 127 -10.15 -31.62 -7.72
N GLY A 128 -10.98 -31.46 -6.69
CA GLY A 128 -10.57 -30.94 -5.39
C GLY A 128 -10.41 -29.41 -5.33
N ILE A 129 -10.89 -28.68 -6.34
CA ILE A 129 -11.08 -27.23 -6.31
C ILE A 129 -12.57 -26.92 -6.13
N SER A 130 -12.88 -26.23 -5.04
CA SER A 130 -14.21 -25.68 -4.74
C SER A 130 -14.35 -24.28 -5.36
N ILE A 131 -15.41 -24.04 -6.12
CA ILE A 131 -15.77 -22.74 -6.69
C ILE A 131 -16.94 -22.16 -5.92
N PHE A 132 -16.83 -20.89 -5.56
CA PHE A 132 -17.93 -20.10 -5.03
C PHE A 132 -18.14 -18.87 -5.91
N ILE A 133 -19.40 -18.58 -6.25
CA ILE A 133 -19.77 -17.35 -6.94
C ILE A 133 -20.04 -16.28 -5.89
N LYS A 134 -19.38 -15.14 -6.01
CA LYS A 134 -19.59 -13.98 -5.14
C LYS A 134 -20.09 -12.80 -5.96
N THR A 135 -20.96 -12.01 -5.35
CA THR A 135 -21.51 -10.79 -5.93
C THR A 135 -21.44 -9.66 -4.92
N ILE A 136 -21.62 -8.44 -5.39
CA ILE A 136 -21.69 -7.26 -4.53
C ILE A 136 -22.80 -7.37 -3.48
N SER A 137 -23.98 -7.90 -3.85
CA SER A 137 -25.08 -8.12 -2.91
C SER A 137 -24.70 -9.13 -1.82
N ARG A 138 -23.95 -10.21 -2.15
CA ARG A 138 -23.45 -11.14 -1.14
C ARG A 138 -22.44 -10.48 -0.21
N ILE A 139 -21.51 -9.68 -0.74
CA ILE A 139 -20.53 -8.94 0.07
C ILE A 139 -21.25 -7.97 1.02
N ILE A 140 -22.29 -7.27 0.56
CA ILE A 140 -23.10 -6.40 1.42
C ILE A 140 -23.77 -7.20 2.53
N GLY A 141 -24.31 -8.39 2.22
CA GLY A 141 -24.82 -9.33 3.21
C GLY A 141 -23.77 -9.67 4.28
N ASP A 142 -22.57 -10.07 3.84
CA ASP A 142 -21.44 -10.40 4.72
C ASP A 142 -21.02 -9.21 5.60
N ILE A 143 -21.05 -7.98 5.07
CA ILE A 143 -20.76 -6.76 5.84
C ILE A 143 -21.81 -6.53 6.92
N ASN A 144 -23.10 -6.72 6.62
CA ASN A 144 -24.19 -6.49 7.57
C ASN A 144 -24.19 -7.49 8.75
N GLU A 145 -23.49 -8.62 8.62
CA GLU A 145 -23.30 -9.61 9.69
C GLU A 145 -22.16 -9.24 10.66
N LYS A 146 -21.38 -8.19 10.36
CA LYS A 146 -20.24 -7.75 11.19
C LYS A 146 -20.66 -6.92 12.40
N SER A 147 -19.69 -6.68 13.29
CA SER A 147 -19.88 -5.74 14.40
C SER A 147 -20.09 -4.31 13.89
N LYS A 148 -20.82 -3.50 14.67
CA LYS A 148 -21.08 -2.09 14.32
C LYS A 148 -19.80 -1.28 14.05
N SER A 149 -18.72 -1.57 14.78
CA SER A 149 -17.43 -0.90 14.58
C SER A 149 -16.80 -1.24 13.23
N GLU A 150 -16.81 -2.52 12.84
CA GLU A 150 -16.28 -2.94 11.54
C GLU A 150 -17.12 -2.39 10.38
N ILE A 151 -18.45 -2.37 10.55
CA ILE A 151 -19.37 -1.78 9.56
C ILE A 151 -19.01 -0.31 9.31
N LEU A 152 -18.78 0.48 10.37
CA LEU A 152 -18.38 1.88 10.26
C LEU A 152 -17.04 2.03 9.54
N GLU A 153 -16.04 1.22 9.89
CA GLU A 153 -14.71 1.26 9.25
C GLU A 153 -14.77 0.93 7.74
N ILE A 154 -15.62 -0.03 7.36
CA ILE A 154 -15.85 -0.40 5.97
C ILE A 154 -16.58 0.71 5.22
N ASP A 155 -17.62 1.30 5.82
CA ASP A 155 -18.36 2.41 5.23
C ASP A 155 -17.46 3.63 4.98
N GLU A 156 -16.64 4.01 5.96
CA GLU A 156 -15.66 5.09 5.81
C GLU A 156 -14.68 4.83 4.67
N PHE A 157 -14.19 3.59 4.54
CA PHE A 157 -13.36 3.19 3.41
C PHE A 157 -14.09 3.37 2.07
N ILE A 158 -15.34 2.92 1.93
CA ILE A 158 -16.08 3.04 0.66
C ILE A 158 -16.39 4.51 0.36
N LYS A 159 -16.70 5.32 1.37
CA LYS A 159 -16.92 6.76 1.24
C LYS A 159 -15.69 7.49 0.72
N GLN A 160 -14.49 7.14 1.19
CA GLN A 160 -13.23 7.70 0.65
C GLN A 160 -13.03 7.41 -0.84
N GLU A 161 -13.64 6.35 -1.36
CA GLU A 161 -13.52 5.91 -2.75
C GLU A 161 -14.60 6.48 -3.68
N THR A 162 -15.67 7.08 -3.14
CA THR A 162 -16.89 7.41 -3.89
C THR A 162 -17.50 8.77 -3.59
N SER A 163 -17.25 9.36 -2.42
CA SER A 163 -17.92 10.60 -2.02
C SER A 163 -17.04 11.81 -2.24
N ASN A 164 -17.52 12.75 -3.05
CA ASN A 164 -16.87 14.05 -3.25
C ASN A 164 -17.00 14.95 -1.99
N GLU A 165 -18.03 14.71 -1.16
CA GLU A 165 -18.27 15.43 0.09
C GLU A 165 -17.44 14.84 1.24
N TYR A 166 -17.22 13.52 1.23
CA TYR A 166 -16.30 12.85 2.13
C TYR A 166 -14.87 13.14 1.68
N ARG A 167 -14.32 14.24 2.19
CA ARG A 167 -13.02 14.76 1.75
C ARG A 167 -11.83 13.82 2.02
N GLY A 168 -12.00 12.62 2.58
CA GLY A 168 -10.97 11.54 2.65
C GLY A 168 -9.51 12.02 2.68
N LEU A 169 -8.71 11.56 1.71
CA LEU A 169 -7.31 11.98 1.58
C LEU A 169 -7.12 13.48 1.26
N SER A 170 -8.12 14.18 0.73
CA SER A 170 -8.07 15.63 0.47
C SER A 170 -8.30 16.49 1.71
N LYS A 171 -8.63 15.87 2.86
CA LYS A 171 -8.74 16.51 4.18
C LYS A 171 -7.50 16.33 5.05
N LEU A 172 -6.50 15.57 4.60
CA LEU A 172 -5.28 15.39 5.36
C LEU A 172 -4.58 16.74 5.54
N THR A 173 -4.37 17.11 6.80
CA THR A 173 -3.70 18.34 7.23
C THR A 173 -2.32 18.05 7.80
N LEU A 174 -2.10 16.83 8.30
CA LEU A 174 -0.83 16.39 8.88
C LEU A 174 -0.05 15.50 7.90
N PHE A 175 -0.71 14.50 7.32
CA PHE A 175 -0.10 13.65 6.29
C PHE A 175 -0.14 14.33 4.92
N LYS A 176 1.03 14.52 4.32
CA LYS A 176 1.14 14.97 2.93
C LYS A 176 1.24 13.76 2.00
N GLN A 177 0.30 13.60 1.07
CA GLN A 177 0.47 12.63 -0.02
C GLN A 177 1.60 13.11 -0.94
N ILE A 178 2.51 12.20 -1.31
CA ILE A 178 3.64 12.49 -2.20
C ILE A 178 3.37 11.77 -3.52
N GLU A 179 3.25 12.53 -4.61
CA GLU A 179 3.15 11.97 -5.95
C GLU A 179 4.52 11.60 -6.55
N LYS A 180 4.51 10.81 -7.62
CA LYS A 180 5.75 10.45 -8.32
C LYS A 180 6.39 11.70 -8.92
N GLY A 181 7.69 11.87 -8.70
CA GLY A 181 8.42 13.09 -9.05
C GLY A 181 8.26 14.22 -8.03
N GLU A 182 7.30 14.15 -7.11
CA GLU A 182 7.13 15.16 -6.07
C GLU A 182 8.15 14.96 -4.94
N LYS A 183 8.75 16.07 -4.48
CA LYS A 183 9.78 16.06 -3.44
C LYS A 183 9.19 15.89 -2.04
N ILE A 184 9.98 15.28 -1.16
CA ILE A 184 9.70 15.25 0.28
C ILE A 184 10.12 16.61 0.88
N GLY A 185 9.15 17.34 1.44
CA GLY A 185 9.39 18.68 2.02
C GLY A 185 9.32 19.84 1.00
N VAL A 186 9.29 21.07 1.51
CA VAL A 186 9.13 22.32 0.73
C VAL A 186 10.47 23.05 0.53
N ASP A 187 11.58 22.46 0.99
CA ASP A 187 12.84 23.21 1.06
C ASP A 187 13.46 23.45 -0.32
N ASN A 188 13.61 24.74 -0.65
CA ASN A 188 14.27 25.27 -1.84
C ASN A 188 15.77 24.91 -1.94
N PHE A 189 16.32 24.18 -0.96
CA PHE A 189 17.74 23.83 -0.87
C PHE A 189 18.10 22.50 -1.56
N PHE A 190 17.14 21.80 -2.17
CA PHE A 190 17.45 20.57 -2.90
C PHE A 190 17.92 20.82 -4.32
N ASN A 191 19.23 20.60 -4.48
CA ASN A 191 19.94 20.33 -5.72
C ASN A 191 19.08 19.57 -6.75
N PRO A 192 19.09 19.95 -8.05
CA PRO A 192 18.34 19.25 -9.08
C PRO A 192 18.64 17.75 -9.06
N GLU A 193 17.62 16.89 -9.30
CA GLU A 193 17.78 15.42 -9.28
C GLU A 193 18.98 14.94 -10.10
N SER A 194 19.30 15.68 -11.16
CA SER A 194 20.42 15.44 -12.06
C SER A 194 21.79 15.44 -11.39
N ILE A 195 21.95 15.98 -10.17
CA ILE A 195 23.22 16.02 -9.44
C ILE A 195 23.23 15.20 -8.13
N ILE A 196 22.13 14.52 -7.80
CA ILE A 196 22.12 13.58 -6.66
C ILE A 196 23.00 12.38 -7.01
N TYR A 197 24.03 12.11 -6.20
CA TYR A 197 24.89 10.93 -6.35
C TYR A 197 24.78 10.05 -5.11
N HIS A 198 24.72 8.74 -5.34
CA HIS A 198 24.73 7.69 -4.33
C HIS A 198 25.87 6.73 -4.68
N CYS A 199 26.67 6.33 -3.70
CA CYS A 199 27.69 5.29 -3.92
C CYS A 199 27.04 3.92 -4.18
N ASP A 200 27.82 2.94 -4.64
CA ASP A 200 27.29 1.61 -4.97
C ASP A 200 26.57 0.92 -3.80
N LYS A 201 27.11 1.08 -2.59
CA LYS A 201 26.50 0.57 -1.34
C LYS A 201 25.13 1.20 -1.08
N GLU A 202 25.01 2.51 -1.28
CA GLU A 202 23.77 3.26 -1.12
C GLU A 202 22.76 2.88 -2.19
N LEU A 203 23.17 2.81 -3.46
CA LEU A 203 22.31 2.40 -4.58
C LEU A 203 21.74 0.99 -4.38
N LYS A 204 22.58 0.05 -3.95
CA LYS A 204 22.14 -1.32 -3.64
C LYS A 204 21.09 -1.31 -2.53
N THR A 205 21.35 -0.57 -1.45
CA THR A 205 20.42 -0.44 -0.32
C THR A 205 19.09 0.19 -0.75
N ILE A 206 19.14 1.28 -1.52
CA ILE A 206 17.95 1.96 -2.06
C ILE A 206 17.10 0.99 -2.87
N ASN A 207 17.71 0.23 -3.79
CA ASN A 207 17.00 -0.73 -4.63
C ASN A 207 16.36 -1.85 -3.78
N THR A 208 17.11 -2.44 -2.85
CA THR A 208 16.62 -3.51 -1.99
C THR A 208 15.48 -3.05 -1.10
N VAL A 209 15.63 -1.91 -0.42
CA VAL A 209 14.58 -1.39 0.47
C VAL A 209 13.32 -1.01 -0.31
N ALA A 210 13.46 -0.38 -1.48
CA ALA A 210 12.31 -0.04 -2.33
C ALA A 210 11.54 -1.29 -2.80
N GLU A 211 12.24 -2.35 -3.18
CA GLU A 211 11.62 -3.62 -3.57
C GLU A 211 10.87 -4.27 -2.40
N LEU A 212 11.51 -4.36 -1.23
CA LEU A 212 10.93 -4.99 -0.05
C LEU A 212 9.69 -4.23 0.46
N LEU A 213 9.75 -2.90 0.53
CA LEU A 213 8.61 -2.06 0.90
C LEU A 213 7.48 -2.18 -0.12
N SER A 214 7.79 -2.10 -1.43
CA SER A 214 6.78 -2.22 -2.50
C SER A 214 5.97 -3.51 -2.40
N ASN A 215 6.66 -4.61 -2.09
CA ASN A 215 6.08 -5.95 -2.05
C ASN A 215 5.51 -6.34 -0.67
N GLY A 216 5.57 -5.45 0.33
CA GLY A 216 5.10 -5.75 1.69
C GLY A 216 5.92 -6.77 2.46
N LYS A 217 7.16 -7.04 2.02
CA LYS A 217 8.08 -7.97 2.70
C LYS A 217 8.82 -7.34 3.87
N LEU A 218 8.76 -6.01 3.99
CA LEU A 218 9.38 -5.23 5.04
C LEU A 218 8.33 -4.27 5.60
N ASN A 219 7.95 -4.47 6.86
CA ASN A 219 6.92 -3.68 7.52
C ASN A 219 7.43 -2.31 7.97
N GLU A 220 8.65 -2.28 8.50
CA GLU A 220 9.29 -1.08 9.01
C GLU A 220 10.78 -1.05 8.68
N TYR A 221 11.30 0.14 8.42
CA TYR A 221 12.73 0.39 8.19
C TYR A 221 13.14 1.76 8.70
N CYS A 222 14.36 1.91 9.22
CA CYS A 222 14.87 3.21 9.67
C CYS A 222 16.08 3.67 8.84
N ILE A 223 16.12 4.96 8.51
CA ILE A 223 17.30 5.64 7.99
C ILE A 223 17.83 6.57 9.09
N LEU A 224 19.05 6.27 9.52
CA LEU A 224 19.77 7.02 10.54
C LEU A 224 20.83 7.93 9.89
N GLY A 225 20.99 9.13 10.40
CA GLY A 225 21.95 10.09 9.85
C GLY A 225 21.96 11.42 10.60
N ASN A 226 23.10 12.10 10.66
CA ASN A 226 23.19 13.43 11.27
C ASN A 226 22.39 14.48 10.47
N PRO A 227 22.12 15.67 11.05
CA PRO A 227 21.65 16.80 10.27
C PRO A 227 22.50 16.99 9.00
N CYS A 228 21.85 17.34 7.89
CA CYS A 228 22.50 17.53 6.58
C CYS A 228 23.21 16.30 5.98
N SER A 229 23.01 15.09 6.51
CA SER A 229 23.63 13.87 5.94
C SER A 229 22.96 13.34 4.68
N GLY A 230 21.89 13.98 4.19
CA GLY A 230 21.13 13.51 3.02
C GLY A 230 20.08 12.43 3.30
N LYS A 231 19.66 12.20 4.55
CA LYS A 231 18.60 11.22 4.91
C LYS A 231 17.34 11.36 4.06
N THR A 232 16.80 12.58 3.97
CA THR A 232 15.59 12.88 3.22
C THR A 232 15.79 12.63 1.72
N THR A 233 16.98 12.91 1.18
CA THR A 233 17.35 12.59 -0.22
C THR A 233 17.43 11.08 -0.47
N PHE A 234 17.98 10.34 0.48
CA PHE A 234 18.07 8.88 0.43
C PHE A 234 16.67 8.25 0.48
N ALA A 235 15.82 8.72 1.40
CA ALA A 235 14.42 8.32 1.51
C ALA A 235 13.64 8.65 0.24
N TYR A 236 13.82 9.86 -0.31
CA TYR A 236 13.27 10.28 -1.59
C TYR A 236 13.64 9.28 -2.70
N SER A 237 14.92 8.90 -2.79
CA SER A 237 15.40 7.96 -3.82
C SER A 237 14.81 6.56 -3.69
N ILE A 238 14.47 6.12 -2.47
CA ILE A 238 13.70 4.89 -2.22
C ILE A 238 12.27 5.04 -2.73
N ILE A 239 11.55 6.07 -2.28
CA ILE A 239 10.12 6.20 -2.58
C ILE A 239 9.85 6.45 -4.08
N GLN A 240 10.76 7.09 -4.81
CA GLN A 240 10.61 7.29 -6.26
C GLN A 240 10.65 5.96 -7.05
N LYS A 241 11.19 4.90 -6.46
CA LYS A 241 11.19 3.54 -7.05
C LYS A 241 9.94 2.74 -6.69
N ILE A 242 9.13 3.23 -5.75
CA ILE A 242 7.88 2.58 -5.33
C ILE A 242 6.78 3.01 -6.30
N SER A 243 6.15 2.03 -6.95
CA SER A 243 5.16 2.28 -8.03
C SER A 243 3.76 1.79 -7.71
N LYS A 244 3.61 0.96 -6.67
CA LYS A 244 2.37 0.22 -6.38
C LYS A 244 1.69 0.63 -5.08
N ARG A 245 2.26 1.60 -4.36
CA ARG A 245 1.77 2.05 -3.07
C ARG A 245 1.63 3.56 -3.08
N LYS A 246 0.60 4.08 -2.42
CA LYS A 246 0.50 5.51 -2.14
C LYS A 246 1.53 5.89 -1.09
N ILE A 247 2.20 7.02 -1.27
CA ILE A 247 3.23 7.49 -0.36
C ILE A 247 2.67 8.66 0.43
N PHE A 248 2.79 8.62 1.76
CA PHE A 248 2.39 9.69 2.65
C PHE A 248 3.56 10.09 3.53
N TYR A 249 3.73 11.38 3.74
CA TYR A 249 4.81 11.97 4.51
C TYR A 249 4.26 12.68 5.75
N LEU A 250 4.94 12.49 6.88
CA LEU A 250 4.68 13.16 8.15
C LEU A 250 6.01 13.64 8.74
N ASN A 251 6.07 14.89 9.20
CA ASN A 251 7.22 15.43 9.91
C ASN A 251 6.89 15.62 11.39
N LEU A 252 7.54 14.86 12.28
CA LEU A 252 7.28 14.91 13.72
C LEU A 252 7.93 16.11 14.43
N SER A 253 8.76 16.91 13.75
CA SER A 253 9.29 18.16 14.31
C SER A 253 8.22 19.25 14.47
N ASN A 254 7.02 19.08 13.92
CA ASN A 254 5.96 20.09 14.02
C ASN A 254 5.35 20.05 15.44
N PRO A 255 5.52 21.10 16.27
CA PRO A 255 5.04 21.10 17.66
C PRO A 255 3.51 21.17 17.76
N SER A 256 2.82 21.52 16.68
CA SER A 256 1.35 21.68 16.65
C SER A 256 0.61 20.39 16.30
N ILE A 257 1.29 19.23 16.27
CA ILE A 257 0.64 17.96 15.95
C ILE A 257 -0.30 17.55 17.09
N SER A 258 -1.59 17.58 16.80
CA SER A 258 -2.63 17.00 17.64
C SER A 258 -2.60 15.47 17.51
N LYS A 259 -2.39 14.77 18.62
CA LYS A 259 -2.40 13.29 18.66
C LYS A 259 -3.72 12.72 18.13
N LYS A 260 -4.84 13.35 18.49
CA LYS A 260 -6.16 12.90 18.03
C LYS A 260 -6.28 13.00 16.52
N ASP A 261 -6.00 14.17 15.96
CA ASP A 261 -6.12 14.40 14.50
C ASP A 261 -5.15 13.52 13.73
N LEU A 262 -3.96 13.27 14.28
CA LEU A 262 -2.99 12.36 13.69
C LEU A 262 -3.48 10.91 13.62
N ILE A 263 -4.15 10.42 14.67
CA ILE A 263 -4.75 9.09 14.66
C ILE A 263 -5.90 9.02 13.65
N ASP A 264 -6.76 10.04 13.61
CA ASP A 264 -7.88 10.10 12.67
C ASP A 264 -7.39 10.11 11.21
N GLU A 265 -6.31 10.84 10.92
CA GLU A 265 -5.67 10.81 9.60
C GLU A 265 -4.93 9.49 9.32
N LEU A 266 -4.28 8.88 10.33
CA LEU A 266 -3.64 7.57 10.17
C LEU A 266 -4.65 6.49 9.78
N ILE A 267 -5.86 6.51 10.38
CA ILE A 267 -6.95 5.61 10.00
C ILE A 267 -7.30 5.80 8.52
N GLN A 268 -7.44 7.06 8.08
CA GLN A 268 -7.73 7.37 6.67
C GLN A 268 -6.61 6.89 5.73
N VAL A 269 -5.34 7.06 6.11
CA VAL A 269 -4.21 6.58 5.32
C VAL A 269 -4.17 5.05 5.30
N SER A 270 -4.47 4.39 6.41
CA SER A 270 -4.43 2.92 6.56
C SER A 270 -5.39 2.18 5.61
N HIS A 271 -6.41 2.88 5.11
CA HIS A 271 -7.34 2.39 4.11
C HIS A 271 -6.72 2.25 2.72
N ASN A 272 -5.43 2.56 2.56
CA ASN A 272 -4.71 2.50 1.30
C ASN A 272 -3.51 1.57 1.42
N TYR A 273 -3.17 0.88 0.32
CA TYR A 273 -1.91 0.16 0.22
C TYR A 273 -0.78 1.20 0.16
N SER A 274 -0.10 1.40 1.28
CA SER A 274 0.60 2.66 1.56
C SER A 274 2.02 2.46 2.09
N VAL A 275 2.85 3.46 1.84
CA VAL A 275 4.14 3.67 2.49
C VAL A 275 4.08 4.98 3.25
N LEU A 276 4.31 4.93 4.55
CA LEU A 276 4.48 6.11 5.38
C LEU A 276 5.96 6.47 5.44
N VAL A 277 6.29 7.75 5.22
CA VAL A 277 7.60 8.32 5.54
C VAL A 277 7.41 9.22 6.75
N ILE A 278 7.98 8.84 7.88
CA ILE A 278 7.86 9.59 9.14
C ILE A 278 9.24 10.17 9.45
N ASP A 279 9.38 11.47 9.25
CA ASP A 279 10.64 12.21 9.45
C ASP A 279 10.75 12.76 10.87
N ASN A 280 12.00 12.95 11.29
CA ASN A 280 12.40 13.51 12.57
C ASN A 280 11.78 12.83 13.81
N VAL A 281 11.77 11.50 13.85
CA VAL A 281 11.20 10.74 14.99
C VAL A 281 11.90 11.03 16.33
N HIS A 282 13.15 11.46 16.30
CA HIS A 282 13.92 11.85 17.50
C HIS A 282 13.43 13.15 18.14
N ASP A 283 12.67 13.98 17.42
CA ASP A 283 12.14 15.24 17.97
C ASP A 283 10.88 15.00 18.82
N ASN A 284 10.20 13.85 18.67
CA ASN A 284 9.01 13.50 19.46
C ASN A 284 8.88 11.98 19.66
N ILE A 285 9.67 11.44 20.60
CA ILE A 285 9.77 9.98 20.85
C ILE A 285 8.46 9.39 21.36
N GLU A 286 7.76 10.07 22.27
CA GLU A 286 6.48 9.61 22.83
C GLU A 286 5.45 9.39 21.73
N LEU A 287 5.24 10.40 20.88
CA LEU A 287 4.30 10.31 19.77
C LEU A 287 4.73 9.26 18.74
N TYR A 288 6.03 9.13 18.47
CA TYR A 288 6.57 8.07 17.61
C TYR A 288 6.24 6.68 18.13
N LEU A 289 6.41 6.41 19.44
CA LEU A 289 6.14 5.09 20.03
C LEU A 289 4.65 4.74 19.91
N ASP A 290 3.77 5.68 20.23
CA ASP A 290 2.32 5.54 20.05
C ASP A 290 1.92 5.25 18.61
N LEU A 291 2.52 5.98 17.66
CA LEU A 291 2.29 5.79 16.23
C LEU A 291 2.75 4.43 15.76
N ARG A 292 3.98 4.02 16.12
CA ARG A 292 4.56 2.75 15.71
C ARG A 292 3.71 1.57 16.17
N GLU A 293 3.26 1.57 17.43
CA GLU A 293 2.41 0.51 17.96
C GLU A 293 1.13 0.32 17.14
N ARG A 294 0.53 1.44 16.69
CA ARG A 294 -0.68 1.42 15.86
C ARG A 294 -0.38 1.01 14.42
N ILE A 295 0.67 1.56 13.82
CA ILE A 295 1.09 1.25 12.45
C ILE A 295 1.39 -0.23 12.29
N LEU A 296 2.04 -0.86 13.27
CA LEU A 296 2.37 -2.29 13.23
C LEU A 296 1.15 -3.22 13.18
N LYS A 297 -0.04 -2.73 13.54
CA LYS A 297 -1.31 -3.47 13.44
C LYS A 297 -1.97 -3.33 12.05
N LEU A 298 -1.48 -2.42 11.20
CA LEU A 298 -2.06 -2.12 9.89
C LEU A 298 -1.45 -3.00 8.79
N LYS A 299 -2.20 -4.00 8.32
CA LYS A 299 -1.72 -4.99 7.33
C LYS A 299 -1.28 -4.39 5.99
N LEU A 300 -1.87 -3.27 5.56
CA LEU A 300 -1.66 -2.68 4.25
C LEU A 300 -0.64 -1.53 4.24
N THR A 301 -0.03 -1.24 5.38
CA THR A 301 0.85 -0.09 5.56
C THR A 301 2.25 -0.54 5.92
N THR A 302 3.24 -0.01 5.20
CA THR A 302 4.66 -0.16 5.55
C THR A 302 5.23 1.22 5.89
N VAL A 303 6.28 1.29 6.69
CA VAL A 303 6.81 2.57 7.18
C VAL A 303 8.33 2.71 7.04
N LEU A 304 8.76 3.90 6.64
CA LEU A 304 10.13 4.34 6.58
C LEU A 304 10.32 5.49 7.59
N TYR A 305 11.08 5.23 8.65
CA TYR A 305 11.39 6.21 9.69
C TYR A 305 12.71 6.92 9.41
N LEU A 306 12.78 8.23 9.58
CA LEU A 306 14.01 9.00 9.46
C LEU A 306 14.39 9.60 10.82
N SER A 307 15.63 9.36 11.26
CA SER A 307 16.10 9.85 12.56
C SER A 307 17.56 10.27 12.58
N ARG A 308 17.93 11.09 13.57
CA ARG A 308 19.33 11.32 13.96
C ARG A 308 19.85 10.10 14.73
N TYR A 309 21.16 9.85 14.65
CA TYR A 309 21.80 8.77 15.41
C TYR A 309 22.56 9.24 16.66
N TYR A 310 22.56 10.54 16.99
CA TYR A 310 23.44 11.07 18.03
C TYR A 310 23.11 10.56 19.44
N LYS A 311 24.20 10.15 20.11
CA LYS A 311 24.46 10.21 21.54
C LYS A 311 24.64 11.68 21.98
N THR A 312 23.59 12.47 22.17
CA THR A 312 23.67 13.58 23.13
C THR A 312 23.27 13.02 24.47
N ILE A 313 24.29 12.46 25.11
CA ILE A 313 24.33 11.94 26.46
C ILE A 313 24.03 13.10 27.40
N ASP A 314 22.82 13.16 27.93
CA ASP A 314 22.73 13.25 29.39
C ASP A 314 22.89 11.83 29.90
N HIS A 315 23.88 11.61 30.77
CA HIS A 315 24.21 10.30 31.37
C HIS A 315 23.06 9.69 32.21
N PHE A 316 21.88 10.32 32.21
CA PHE A 316 20.72 9.95 33.00
C PHE A 316 19.48 9.51 32.17
N ASN A 317 19.51 9.56 30.83
CA ASN A 317 18.35 9.18 30.00
C ASN A 317 18.52 7.83 29.28
N ASN A 318 17.60 6.90 29.56
CA ASN A 318 17.51 5.54 29.02
C ASN A 318 17.00 5.46 27.56
N GLU A 319 17.18 6.51 26.74
CA GLU A 319 16.52 6.66 25.44
C GLU A 319 17.50 6.79 24.28
N SER A 320 18.37 5.80 24.08
CA SER A 320 19.12 5.73 22.83
C SER A 320 18.16 5.46 21.68
N ILE A 321 18.27 6.19 20.57
CA ILE A 321 17.49 5.89 19.35
C ILE A 321 17.64 4.42 18.91
N TYR A 322 18.79 3.79 19.17
CA TYR A 322 19.03 2.38 18.91
C TYR A 322 18.16 1.44 19.76
N GLN A 323 17.85 1.82 21.00
CA GLN A 323 16.91 1.08 21.85
C GLN A 323 15.47 1.29 21.37
N ILE A 324 15.14 2.53 20.98
CA ILE A 324 13.81 2.91 20.47
C ILE A 324 13.48 2.13 19.19
N ILE A 325 14.44 1.95 18.29
CA ILE A 325 14.27 1.18 17.04
C ILE A 325 14.68 -0.30 17.18
N ALA A 326 14.86 -0.81 18.40
CA ALA A 326 15.27 -2.20 18.59
C ALA A 326 14.34 -3.17 17.83
N GLY A 327 14.94 -4.18 17.19
CA GLY A 327 14.23 -5.13 16.33
C GLY A 327 13.93 -4.63 14.91
N MET A 328 14.16 -3.34 14.61
CA MET A 328 13.96 -2.76 13.28
C MET A 328 15.24 -2.84 12.45
N SER A 329 15.11 -3.18 11.17
CA SER A 329 16.21 -3.04 10.21
C SER A 329 16.49 -1.56 9.91
N PHE A 330 17.76 -1.18 9.81
CA PHE A 330 18.13 0.21 9.54
C PHE A 330 19.37 0.37 8.66
N PHE A 331 19.47 1.51 7.99
CA PHE A 331 20.68 1.98 7.32
C PHE A 331 21.17 3.26 7.98
N ARG A 332 22.47 3.31 8.32
CA ARG A 332 23.11 4.54 8.80
C ARG A 332 23.87 5.20 7.66
N ILE A 333 23.51 6.44 7.34
CA ILE A 333 24.29 7.29 6.45
C ILE A 333 25.43 7.89 7.27
N ASP A 334 26.65 7.46 6.95
CA ASP A 334 27.88 8.08 7.41
C ASP A 334 28.42 8.99 6.30
N THR A 335 28.60 10.27 6.62
CA THR A 335 29.09 11.27 5.66
C THR A 335 30.58 11.14 5.40
N ASN A 336 31.32 10.48 6.29
CA ASN A 336 32.76 10.25 6.13
C ASN A 336 33.05 8.98 5.33
N GLU A 337 32.12 8.02 5.33
CA GLU A 337 32.24 6.80 4.53
C GLU A 337 32.07 7.14 3.04
N ASN A 338 33.05 6.74 2.22
CA ASN A 338 33.07 6.95 0.77
C ASN A 338 32.97 8.43 0.36
N PHE A 339 33.51 9.35 1.17
CA PHE A 339 33.45 10.80 0.93
C PHE A 339 34.06 11.18 -0.43
N GLU A 340 35.26 10.68 -0.73
CA GLU A 340 35.95 10.98 -2.00
C GLU A 340 35.15 10.50 -3.22
N GLU A 341 34.64 9.27 -3.17
CA GLU A 341 33.77 8.72 -4.22
C GLU A 341 32.53 9.59 -4.43
N LYS A 342 31.87 9.99 -3.34
CA LYS A 342 30.67 10.84 -3.40
C LYS A 342 30.95 12.19 -4.03
N ILE A 343 32.02 12.87 -3.61
CA ILE A 343 32.40 14.17 -4.17
C ILE A 343 32.73 14.04 -5.65
N SER A 344 33.57 13.06 -6.03
CA SER A 344 33.92 12.82 -7.43
C SER A 344 32.69 12.48 -8.28
N GLY A 345 31.76 11.67 -7.75
CA GLY A 345 30.50 11.33 -8.41
C GLY A 345 29.58 12.54 -8.63
N ILE A 346 29.47 13.44 -7.66
CA ILE A 346 28.71 14.70 -7.79
C ILE A 346 29.32 15.59 -8.87
N ILE A 347 30.65 15.78 -8.85
CA ILE A 347 31.36 16.57 -9.86
C ILE A 347 31.15 15.98 -11.25
N TRP A 348 31.29 14.66 -11.39
CA TRP A 348 31.07 13.96 -12.65
C TRP A 348 29.64 14.17 -13.17
N LYS A 349 28.61 13.98 -12.32
CA LYS A 349 27.21 14.22 -12.71
C LYS A 349 26.97 15.66 -13.16
N LYS A 350 27.52 16.64 -12.43
CA LYS A 350 27.40 18.06 -12.78
C LYS A 350 28.02 18.36 -14.15
N ASN A 351 29.19 17.79 -14.43
CA ASN A 351 29.84 17.94 -15.73
C ASN A 351 29.01 17.32 -16.87
N GLU A 352 28.41 16.15 -16.65
CA GLU A 352 27.54 15.51 -17.64
C GLU A 352 26.28 16.33 -17.94
N VAL A 353 25.67 16.94 -16.92
CA VAL A 353 24.53 17.85 -17.11
C VAL A 353 24.93 19.07 -17.93
N LEU A 354 26.07 19.68 -17.61
CA LEU A 354 26.58 20.84 -18.35
C LEU A 354 26.85 20.49 -19.82
N LYS A 355 27.49 19.34 -20.10
CA LYS A 355 27.76 18.91 -21.49
C LYS A 355 26.50 18.69 -22.33
N ARG A 356 25.35 18.38 -21.72
CA ARG A 356 24.08 18.16 -22.44
C ARG A 356 23.32 19.46 -22.75
N GLN A 357 23.74 20.59 -22.17
CA GLN A 357 23.15 21.91 -22.39
C GLN A 357 23.86 22.71 -23.50
N TRP A 358 24.96 22.18 -24.01
CA TRP A 358 25.75 22.67 -25.13
C TRP A 358 25.71 21.64 -26.26
#